data_AF-A0A6S7FZI6-F1
#
_entry.id   AF-A0A6S7FZI6-F1
#
_cell.length_a   1.000
_cell.length_b   1.000
_cell.length_c   1.000
_cell.angle_alpha   90.00
_cell.angle_beta   90.00
_cell.angle_gamma   90.00
#
_symmetry.space_group_name_H-M   'P 1'
#
loop_
_entity.id
_entity.type
_entity.pdbx_description
1 polymer ?
#
loop_
_entity_poly.entity_id
_entity_poly.type
_entity_poly.pdbx_seq_one_letter_code
_entity_poly.pdbx_strand_id
1 'polypeptide(L)'
;MKIDSQQAKKRKVEECITMPEGETEETCKEHIEALKKEMARKTNRNMAVVKELMALTFACRRTAFLKGTMSVGECLESYPALKLPSPVKEEFGRIMGKPNPVKCMANTFKEVWVQKILKYGLTQTVGNSIKASIDEAGQDNPNKKSGNIMIYDINL
;
A
#
# COMPACT_ATOMS: atom_id res chain seq x y z
N MET A 1 3.03 -19.79 34.23
CA MET A 1 2.05 -19.01 33.43
C MET A 1 2.12 -19.53 32.01
N LYS A 2 1.07 -20.22 31.52
CA LYS A 2 1.03 -20.76 30.16
C LYS A 2 0.69 -19.61 29.22
N ILE A 3 1.55 -19.31 28.25
CA ILE A 3 1.27 -18.32 27.22
C ILE A 3 0.41 -19.03 26.18
N ASP A 4 -0.91 -18.79 26.24
CA ASP A 4 -1.84 -19.22 25.19
C ASP A 4 -1.43 -18.55 23.88
N SER A 5 -0.97 -19.36 22.94
CA SER A 5 -0.72 -18.96 21.56
C SER A 5 -2.07 -18.67 20.90
N GLN A 6 -2.50 -17.41 20.94
CA GLN A 6 -3.60 -16.93 20.11
C GLN A 6 -3.21 -17.17 18.64
N GLN A 7 -3.71 -18.27 18.08
CA GLN A 7 -3.59 -18.55 16.66
C GLN A 7 -4.15 -17.36 15.89
N ALA A 8 -3.27 -16.61 15.22
CA ALA A 8 -3.67 -15.55 14.32
C ALA A 8 -4.66 -16.15 13.32
N LYS A 9 -5.91 -15.66 13.32
CA LYS A 9 -6.92 -16.01 12.31
C LYS A 9 -6.27 -15.83 10.94
N LYS A 10 -5.96 -16.93 10.25
CA LYS A 10 -5.53 -16.89 8.85
C LYS A 10 -6.61 -16.13 8.10
N ARG A 11 -6.29 -14.94 7.59
CA ARG A 11 -7.21 -14.20 6.73
C ARG A 11 -7.63 -15.14 5.60
N LYS A 12 -8.94 -15.39 5.45
CA LYS A 12 -9.46 -16.01 4.23
C LYS A 12 -8.99 -15.11 3.09
N VAL A 13 -8.14 -15.65 2.23
CA VAL A 13 -7.79 -15.00 0.97
C VAL A 13 -9.10 -14.92 0.19
N GLU A 14 -9.58 -13.71 -0.08
CA GLU A 14 -10.81 -13.51 -0.84
C GLU A 14 -10.70 -14.27 -2.16
N GLU A 15 -11.56 -15.27 -2.31
CA GLU A 15 -11.47 -16.32 -3.33
C GLU A 15 -12.16 -15.90 -4.64
N CYS A 16 -12.90 -14.79 -4.64
CA CYS A 16 -13.71 -14.39 -5.77
C CYS A 16 -13.11 -13.15 -6.41
N ILE A 17 -12.26 -13.36 -7.40
CA ILE A 17 -11.84 -12.30 -8.31
C ILE A 17 -12.60 -12.54 -9.59
N THR A 18 -13.73 -11.86 -9.70
CA THR A 18 -14.56 -11.92 -10.89
C THR A 18 -13.85 -11.19 -12.03
N MET A 19 -13.81 -11.85 -13.19
CA MET A 19 -13.43 -11.19 -14.43
C MET A 19 -14.33 -9.98 -14.68
N PRO A 20 -13.82 -8.87 -15.25
CA PRO A 20 -14.66 -7.78 -15.70
C PRO A 20 -15.73 -8.27 -16.70
N GLU A 21 -16.86 -7.57 -16.76
CA GLU A 21 -17.96 -7.93 -17.64
C GLU A 21 -17.51 -7.96 -19.12
N GLY A 22 -17.78 -9.07 -19.81
CA GLY A 22 -17.38 -9.28 -21.21
C GLY A 22 -15.97 -9.82 -21.43
N GLU A 23 -15.17 -10.02 -20.38
CA GLU A 23 -13.81 -10.57 -20.50
C GLU A 23 -13.80 -12.11 -20.44
N THR A 24 -13.13 -12.74 -21.39
CA THR A 24 -12.86 -14.19 -21.44
C THR A 24 -11.37 -14.48 -21.25
N GLU A 25 -10.97 -15.76 -21.21
CA GLU A 25 -9.56 -16.12 -21.19
C GLU A 25 -8.84 -15.69 -22.48
N GLU A 26 -9.53 -15.73 -23.61
CA GLU A 26 -9.04 -15.30 -24.93
C GLU A 26 -8.80 -13.79 -24.97
N THR A 27 -9.79 -12.98 -24.58
CA THR A 27 -9.62 -11.51 -24.55
C THR A 27 -8.52 -11.11 -23.58
N CYS A 28 -8.37 -11.83 -22.47
CA CYS A 28 -7.28 -11.59 -21.53
C CYS A 28 -5.89 -11.81 -22.15
N LYS A 29 -5.73 -12.84 -23.01
CA LYS A 29 -4.48 -13.06 -23.76
C LYS A 29 -4.23 -11.91 -24.75
N GLU A 30 -5.26 -11.46 -25.45
CA GLU A 30 -5.16 -10.32 -26.38
C GLU A 30 -4.71 -9.04 -25.65
N HIS A 31 -5.30 -8.76 -24.48
CA HIS A 31 -4.92 -7.63 -23.63
C HIS A 31 -3.47 -7.71 -23.14
N ILE A 32 -3.00 -8.91 -22.78
CA ILE A 32 -1.60 -9.14 -22.37
C ILE A 32 -0.65 -8.85 -23.53
N GLU A 33 -0.96 -9.30 -24.74
CA GLU A 33 -0.13 -9.03 -25.91
C GLU A 33 -0.13 -7.54 -26.30
N ALA A 34 -1.28 -6.88 -26.22
CA ALA A 34 -1.38 -5.43 -26.40
C ALA A 34 -0.54 -4.67 -25.36
N LEU A 35 -0.58 -5.12 -24.09
CA LEU A 35 0.20 -4.54 -23.00
C LEU A 35 1.70 -4.67 -23.26
N LYS A 36 2.16 -5.87 -23.66
CA LYS A 36 3.57 -6.11 -24.01
C LYS A 36 4.01 -5.21 -25.16
N LYS A 37 3.19 -5.10 -26.21
CA LYS A 37 3.46 -4.25 -27.37
C LYS A 37 3.60 -2.79 -26.98
N GLU A 38 2.71 -2.27 -26.12
CA GLU A 38 2.78 -0.89 -25.63
C GLU A 38 4.02 -0.67 -24.75
N MET A 39 4.31 -1.61 -23.84
CA MET A 39 5.45 -1.54 -22.94
C MET A 39 6.81 -1.68 -23.66
N ALA A 40 6.86 -2.37 -24.79
CA ALA A 40 8.06 -2.51 -25.62
C ALA A 40 8.45 -1.23 -26.37
N ARG A 41 7.55 -0.23 -26.47
CA ARG A 41 7.86 1.06 -27.08
C ARG A 41 8.96 1.78 -26.30
N LYS A 42 9.95 2.29 -27.04
CA LYS A 42 11.09 3.04 -26.47
C LYS A 42 10.74 4.49 -26.13
N THR A 43 9.80 5.08 -26.86
CA THR A 43 9.33 6.47 -26.69
C THR A 43 7.80 6.53 -26.80
N ASN A 44 7.19 7.60 -26.28
CA ASN A 44 5.74 7.88 -26.38
C ASN A 44 4.84 6.73 -25.92
N ARG A 45 5.23 6.03 -24.86
CA ARG A 45 4.40 4.98 -24.25
C ARG A 45 3.11 5.57 -23.69
N ASN A 46 1.97 5.04 -24.11
CA ASN A 46 0.67 5.43 -23.61
C ASN A 46 0.39 4.74 -22.27
N MET A 47 0.73 5.44 -21.18
CA MET A 47 0.51 4.93 -19.83
C MET A 47 -0.96 4.81 -19.44
N ALA A 48 -1.88 5.52 -20.11
CA ALA A 48 -3.31 5.36 -19.88
C ALA A 48 -3.80 3.99 -20.38
N VAL A 49 -3.37 3.60 -21.59
CA VAL A 49 -3.66 2.28 -22.16
C VAL A 49 -3.03 1.17 -21.32
N VAL A 50 -1.79 1.34 -20.87
CA VAL A 50 -1.13 0.38 -19.96
C VAL A 50 -1.95 0.19 -18.68
N LYS A 51 -2.45 1.27 -18.09
CA LYS A 51 -3.26 1.22 -16.87
C LYS A 51 -4.57 0.47 -17.06
N GLU A 52 -5.25 0.72 -18.18
CA GLU A 52 -6.50 0.06 -18.56
C GLU A 52 -6.28 -1.45 -18.78
N LEU A 53 -5.30 -1.83 -19.61
CA LEU A 53 -4.96 -3.23 -19.86
C LEU A 53 -4.53 -3.96 -18.58
N MET A 54 -3.79 -3.29 -17.70
CA MET A 54 -3.44 -3.83 -16.39
C MET A 54 -4.66 -4.07 -15.51
N ALA A 55 -5.72 -3.25 -15.63
CA ALA A 55 -6.98 -3.39 -14.90
C ALA A 55 -7.79 -4.58 -15.41
N LEU A 56 -8.00 -4.66 -16.72
CA LEU A 56 -8.77 -5.73 -17.36
C LEU A 56 -8.18 -7.11 -17.04
N THR A 57 -6.84 -7.20 -17.08
CA THR A 57 -6.12 -8.47 -16.87
C THR A 57 -5.85 -8.81 -15.40
N PHE A 58 -6.30 -7.98 -14.44
CA PHE A 58 -6.03 -8.21 -13.01
C PHE A 58 -6.56 -9.56 -12.52
N ALA A 59 -7.81 -9.87 -12.88
CA ALA A 59 -8.47 -11.10 -12.47
C ALA A 59 -7.74 -12.35 -12.98
N CYS A 60 -7.31 -12.36 -14.24
CA CYS A 60 -6.53 -13.46 -14.81
C CYS A 60 -5.22 -13.68 -14.06
N ARG A 61 -4.43 -12.61 -13.90
CA ARG A 61 -3.11 -12.67 -13.27
C ARG A 61 -3.21 -13.15 -11.82
N ARG A 62 -4.16 -12.59 -11.06
CA ARG A 62 -4.32 -12.94 -9.65
C ARG A 62 -4.87 -14.36 -9.48
N THR A 63 -5.75 -14.82 -10.37
CA THR A 63 -6.20 -16.21 -10.41
C THR A 63 -5.03 -17.17 -10.70
N ALA A 64 -4.18 -16.85 -11.67
CA ALA A 64 -3.00 -17.66 -11.98
C ALA A 64 -2.03 -17.78 -10.79
N PHE A 65 -1.80 -16.68 -10.07
CA PHE A 65 -1.00 -16.70 -8.84
C PHE A 65 -1.63 -17.54 -7.73
N LEU A 66 -2.94 -17.39 -7.49
CA LEU A 66 -3.64 -18.14 -6.43
C LEU A 66 -3.70 -19.65 -6.73
N LYS A 67 -3.81 -20.03 -8.01
CA LYS A 67 -3.76 -21.43 -8.46
C LYS A 67 -2.32 -21.97 -8.55
N GLY A 68 -1.30 -21.14 -8.35
CA GLY A 68 0.10 -21.53 -8.46
C GLY A 68 0.55 -21.89 -9.88
N THR A 69 -0.19 -21.46 -10.91
CA THR A 69 0.09 -21.77 -12.33
C THR A 69 1.03 -20.75 -12.99
N MET A 70 1.47 -19.74 -12.24
CA MET A 70 2.37 -18.69 -12.72
C MET A 70 3.32 -18.29 -11.61
N SER A 71 4.63 -18.31 -11.90
CA SER A 71 5.67 -17.78 -11.03
C SER A 71 5.76 -16.26 -11.10
N VAL A 72 6.49 -15.66 -10.14
CA VAL A 72 6.76 -14.22 -10.16
C VAL A 72 7.55 -13.80 -11.41
N GLY A 73 8.50 -14.63 -11.86
CA GLY A 73 9.30 -14.36 -13.06
C GLY A 73 8.42 -14.29 -14.32
N GLU A 74 7.63 -15.33 -14.56
CA GLU A 74 6.70 -15.41 -15.70
C GLU A 74 5.66 -14.29 -15.69
N CYS A 75 5.22 -13.88 -14.49
CA CYS A 75 4.34 -12.73 -14.33
C CYS A 75 5.04 -11.43 -14.76
N LEU A 76 6.28 -11.19 -14.35
CA LEU A 76 7.02 -9.98 -14.73
C LEU A 76 7.38 -9.94 -16.22
N GLU A 77 7.46 -11.09 -16.88
CA GLU A 77 7.59 -11.20 -18.33
C GLU A 77 6.27 -10.93 -19.05
N SER A 78 5.17 -11.49 -18.55
CA SER A 78 3.83 -11.31 -19.12
C SER A 78 3.28 -9.89 -18.90
N TYR A 79 3.62 -9.29 -17.77
CA TYR A 79 3.15 -7.98 -17.32
C TYR A 79 4.33 -7.05 -17.01
N PRO A 80 5.09 -6.62 -18.03
CA PRO A 80 6.29 -5.80 -17.84
C PRO A 80 6.02 -4.45 -17.15
N ALA A 81 4.77 -3.97 -17.17
CA ALA A 81 4.36 -2.77 -16.44
C ALA A 81 4.57 -2.90 -14.92
N LEU A 82 4.52 -4.11 -14.35
CA LEU A 82 4.78 -4.36 -12.93
C LEU A 82 6.22 -4.08 -12.50
N LYS A 83 7.15 -3.89 -13.44
CA LYS A 83 8.52 -3.43 -13.17
C LYS A 83 8.59 -1.92 -12.89
N LEU A 84 7.49 -1.19 -13.10
CA LEU A 84 7.41 0.25 -12.88
C LEU A 84 6.74 0.58 -11.52
N PRO A 85 7.19 1.64 -10.82
CA PRO A 85 6.64 2.00 -9.50
C PRO A 85 5.13 2.31 -9.48
N SER A 86 4.61 2.94 -10.54
CA SER A 86 3.19 3.34 -10.56
C SER A 86 2.25 2.13 -10.74
N PRO A 87 2.41 1.27 -11.77
CA PRO A 87 1.58 0.07 -11.92
C PRO A 87 1.68 -0.91 -10.75
N VAL A 88 2.86 -1.09 -10.14
CA VAL A 88 2.99 -1.98 -8.97
C VAL A 88 2.25 -1.44 -7.74
N LYS A 89 2.23 -0.11 -7.55
CA LYS A 89 1.45 0.54 -6.50
C LYS A 89 -0.05 0.34 -6.72
N GLU A 90 -0.52 0.49 -7.96
CA GLU A 90 -1.93 0.25 -8.31
C GLU A 90 -2.32 -1.22 -8.11
N GLU A 91 -1.47 -2.15 -8.51
CA GLU A 91 -1.66 -3.59 -8.31
C GLU A 91 -1.77 -3.93 -6.83
N PHE A 92 -0.86 -3.40 -6.01
CA PHE A 92 -0.93 -3.56 -4.56
C PHE A 92 -2.21 -2.99 -3.97
N GLY A 93 -2.68 -1.84 -4.49
CA GLY A 93 -3.95 -1.26 -4.10
C GLY A 93 -5.15 -2.17 -4.39
N ARG A 94 -5.18 -2.78 -5.57
CA ARG A 94 -6.23 -3.75 -5.94
C ARG A 94 -6.22 -4.99 -5.05
N ILE A 95 -5.04 -5.56 -4.79
CA ILE A 95 -4.89 -6.73 -3.90
C ILE A 95 -5.39 -6.42 -2.49
N MET A 96 -5.13 -5.20 -2.00
CA MET A 96 -5.51 -4.77 -0.66
C MET A 96 -6.95 -4.25 -0.55
N GLY A 97 -7.68 -4.14 -1.67
CA GLY A 97 -8.99 -3.48 -1.72
C GLY A 97 -8.94 -2.02 -1.30
N LYS A 98 -7.79 -1.35 -1.46
CA LYS A 98 -7.55 0.03 -1.03
C LYS A 98 -6.90 0.82 -2.15
N PRO A 99 -7.47 1.94 -2.62
CA PRO A 99 -6.93 2.70 -3.76
C PRO A 99 -5.56 3.33 -3.47
N ASN A 100 -5.26 3.62 -2.20
CA ASN A 100 -3.95 4.15 -1.81
C ASN A 100 -3.45 3.47 -0.52
N PRO A 101 -2.96 2.23 -0.62
CA PRO A 101 -2.55 1.45 0.54
C PRO A 101 -1.36 2.09 1.26
N VAL A 102 -0.47 2.77 0.53
CA VAL A 102 0.67 3.51 1.09
C VAL A 102 0.20 4.67 1.97
N LYS A 103 -0.76 5.49 1.49
CA LYS A 103 -1.34 6.56 2.31
C LYS A 103 -2.08 5.99 3.52
N CYS A 104 -2.83 4.89 3.35
CA CYS A 104 -3.48 4.23 4.48
C CYS A 104 -2.45 3.75 5.52
N MET A 105 -1.33 3.18 5.09
CA MET A 105 -0.25 2.75 5.98
C MET A 105 0.39 3.95 6.69
N ALA A 106 0.69 5.03 5.96
CA ALA A 106 1.25 6.25 6.52
C ALA A 106 0.31 6.87 7.57
N ASN A 107 -1.00 6.96 7.26
CA ASN A 107 -2.00 7.46 8.20
C ASN A 107 -2.13 6.54 9.41
N THR A 108 -2.17 5.22 9.21
CA THR A 108 -2.20 4.25 10.33
C THR A 108 -0.98 4.41 11.23
N PHE A 109 0.19 4.64 10.64
CA PHE A 109 1.40 4.91 11.41
C PHE A 109 1.27 6.19 12.23
N LYS A 110 0.85 7.30 11.61
CA LYS A 110 0.66 8.59 12.27
C LYS A 110 -0.41 8.57 13.37
N GLU A 111 -1.56 7.96 13.10
CA GLU A 111 -2.72 8.01 14.00
C GLU A 111 -2.63 6.98 15.13
N VAL A 112 -2.08 5.80 14.86
CA VAL A 112 -2.07 4.69 15.82
C VAL A 112 -0.70 4.48 16.43
N TRP A 113 0.33 4.35 15.59
CA TRP A 113 1.65 3.92 16.06
C TRP A 113 2.42 5.04 16.74
N VAL A 114 2.38 6.27 16.22
CA VAL A 114 2.98 7.43 16.88
C VAL A 114 2.42 7.58 18.29
N GLN A 115 1.11 7.50 18.47
CA GLN A 115 0.49 7.61 19.79
C GLN A 115 0.92 6.49 20.75
N LYS A 116 1.03 5.25 20.26
CA LYS A 116 1.53 4.13 21.05
C LYS A 116 2.99 4.30 21.45
N ILE A 117 3.84 4.75 20.51
CA ILE A 117 5.26 5.01 20.75
C ILE A 117 5.42 6.14 21.77
N LEU A 118 4.67 7.23 21.63
CA LEU A 118 4.69 8.35 22.58
C LEU A 118 4.22 7.90 23.96
N LYS A 119 3.11 7.18 24.05
CA LYS A 119 2.62 6.62 25.33
C LYS A 119 3.68 5.75 25.99
N TYR A 120 4.32 4.86 25.22
CA TYR A 120 5.39 4.01 25.74
C TYR A 120 6.61 4.84 26.17
N GLY A 121 7.04 5.82 25.38
CA GLY A 121 8.13 6.72 25.73
C GLY A 121 7.87 7.50 27.01
N LEU A 122 6.65 7.97 27.22
CA LEU A 122 6.23 8.65 28.45
C LEU A 122 6.20 7.71 29.67
N THR A 123 6.01 6.40 29.48
CA THR A 123 6.18 5.46 30.61
C THR A 123 7.63 5.25 31.01
N GLN A 124 8.60 5.69 30.19
CA GLN A 124 10.01 5.64 30.55
C GLN A 124 10.42 6.86 31.38
N THR A 125 11.31 6.66 32.34
CA THR A 125 11.79 7.71 33.27
C THR A 125 12.33 8.93 32.51
N VAL A 126 13.07 8.69 31.42
CA VAL A 126 13.62 9.73 30.54
C VAL A 126 12.52 10.52 29.82
N GLY A 127 11.45 9.85 29.37
CA GLY A 127 10.34 10.50 28.68
C GLY A 127 9.51 11.40 29.60
N ASN A 128 9.35 11.02 30.88
CA ASN A 128 8.70 11.87 31.89
C ASN A 128 9.49 13.15 32.17
N SER A 129 10.82 13.05 32.30
CA SER A 129 11.68 14.23 32.51
C SER A 129 11.64 15.19 31.32
N ILE A 130 11.68 14.67 30.09
CA ILE A 130 11.58 15.50 28.88
C ILE A 130 10.22 16.21 28.79
N LYS A 131 9.12 15.51 29.11
CA LYS A 131 7.79 16.12 29.10
C LYS A 131 7.67 17.26 30.12
N ALA A 132 8.15 17.05 31.34
CA ALA A 132 8.16 18.08 32.38
C ALA A 132 8.91 19.34 31.93
N SER A 133 10.11 19.18 31.33
CA SER A 133 10.88 20.32 30.83
C SER A 133 10.22 21.05 29.65
N ILE A 134 9.47 20.36 28.80
CA ILE A 134 8.70 20.98 27.70
C ILE A 134 7.51 21.77 28.25
N ASP A 135 6.78 21.20 29.21
CA ASP A 135 5.61 21.84 29.82
C ASP A 135 6.02 23.08 30.63
N GLU A 136 7.16 23.04 31.33
CA GLU A 136 7.78 24.19 32.01
C GLU A 136 8.17 25.30 31.01
N ALA A 137 8.85 24.95 29.91
CA ALA A 137 9.25 25.93 28.89
C ALA A 137 8.07 26.56 28.14
N GLY A 138 6.89 25.94 28.16
CA GLY A 138 5.66 26.46 27.56
C GLY A 138 4.94 27.52 28.41
N GLN A 139 5.15 27.53 29.73
CA GLN A 139 4.49 28.45 30.66
C GLN A 139 5.16 29.83 30.72
N ASP A 140 6.46 29.92 30.40
CA ASP A 140 7.24 31.16 30.46
C ASP A 140 6.99 32.14 29.28
N ASN A 141 6.08 31.81 28.35
CA ASN A 141 5.78 32.69 27.21
C ASN A 141 4.26 32.89 26.99
N PRO A 142 3.63 33.88 27.67
CA PRO A 142 2.18 34.11 27.61
C PRO A 142 1.66 34.61 26.25
N ASN A 143 2.54 34.91 25.28
CA ASN A 143 2.15 35.38 23.94
C ASN A 143 2.26 34.32 22.84
N LYS A 144 2.69 33.09 23.15
CA LYS A 144 2.55 31.98 22.21
C LYS A 144 1.11 31.50 22.27
N LYS A 145 0.25 32.00 21.36
CA LYS A 145 -0.98 31.30 20.98
C LYS A 145 -0.63 29.83 20.88
N SER A 146 -1.34 28.99 21.61
CA SER A 146 -1.18 27.53 21.65
C SER A 146 -1.04 27.05 20.22
N GLY A 147 0.22 26.90 19.81
CA GLY A 147 0.56 26.47 18.48
C GLY A 147 0.09 25.04 18.45
N ASN A 148 -1.01 24.78 17.75
CA ASN A 148 -1.22 23.49 17.14
C ASN A 148 0.15 23.06 16.65
N ILE A 149 0.70 22.00 17.23
CA ILE A 149 1.92 21.39 16.71
C ILE A 149 1.51 20.90 15.33
N MET A 150 1.70 21.77 14.34
CA MET A 150 1.63 21.45 12.93
C MET A 150 2.81 20.52 12.73
N ILE A 151 2.57 19.23 12.94
CA ILE A 151 3.49 18.18 12.50
C ILE A 151 3.60 18.42 11.00
N TYR A 152 4.72 19.00 10.59
CA TYR A 152 4.99 19.37 9.21
C TYR A 152 4.58 18.21 8.30
N ASP A 153 3.81 18.54 7.26
CA ASP A 153 3.62 17.65 6.13
C ASP A 153 4.99 17.37 5.51
N ILE A 154 5.62 16.29 5.98
CA ILE A 154 6.72 15.65 5.28
C ILE A 154 6.09 15.01 4.05
N ASN A 155 6.10 15.77 2.94
CA ASN A 155 5.80 15.24 1.62
C ASN A 155 6.90 14.24 1.25
N LEU A 156 6.56 12.95 1.38
CA LEU A 156 7.28 11.81 0.80
C LEU A 156 6.39 11.17 -0.26
#